data_AF-A0A7W6S1B0-F1
#
_entry.id   AF-A0A7W6S1B0-F1
#
_cell.length_a   1.000
_cell.length_b   1.000
_cell.length_c   1.000
_cell.angle_alpha   90.00
_cell.angle_beta   90.00
_cell.angle_gamma   90.00
#
_symmetry.space_group_name_H-M   'P 1'
#
loop_
_entity.id
_entity.type
_entity.pdbx_description
1 polymer ?
#
loop_
_entity_poly.entity_id
_entity_poly.type
_entity_poly.pdbx_seq_one_letter_code
_entity_poly.pdbx_strand_id
1 'polypeptide(L)'
;MPDDRPASPAPPGATGAADRRAALGAAIAPLGLAPLTAAGMARMRAIYEAGRAEDRAAMAPLLAAGLAGGPAADPTDDPNAAWARFIDQQFTAQHRAYTDSYPGARLDFVTLAGAPIGRFYVWDGPAELRLMDLILLPAVRGRGYGRRLVTALCAQADAEARTVSLHVEHRNPIRALYDRLGFQPVADRGVYLYMERPARPAPTAGAGPVSS
;
A
#
# COMPACT_ATOMS: atom_id res chain seq x y z
N MET A 1 -10.27 -4.75 -12.65
CA MET A 1 -11.12 -3.68 -13.23
C MET A 1 -10.43 -2.35 -12.95
N PRO A 2 -10.00 -1.60 -13.98
CA PRO A 2 -9.54 -0.24 -13.78
C PRO A 2 -10.67 0.59 -13.16
N ASP A 3 -10.31 1.46 -12.23
CA ASP A 3 -11.19 2.39 -11.55
C ASP A 3 -11.66 3.45 -12.56
N ASP A 4 -12.97 3.62 -12.74
CA ASP A 4 -13.62 4.43 -13.78
C ASP A 4 -13.50 5.96 -13.54
N ARG A 5 -12.39 6.39 -12.94
CA ARG A 5 -12.07 7.81 -12.73
C ARG A 5 -11.25 8.36 -13.89
N PRO A 6 -11.56 9.58 -14.35
CA PRO A 6 -10.83 10.20 -15.45
C PRO A 6 -9.34 10.26 -15.15
N ALA A 7 -8.52 10.16 -16.20
CA ALA A 7 -7.07 10.31 -16.13
C ALA A 7 -6.72 11.57 -15.31
N SER A 8 -6.13 11.35 -14.15
CA SER A 8 -5.73 12.40 -13.23
C SER A 8 -4.64 13.27 -13.88
N PRO A 9 -4.57 14.59 -13.59
CA PRO A 9 -3.53 15.44 -14.15
C PRO A 9 -2.13 14.91 -13.83
N ALA A 10 -1.15 15.32 -14.65
CA ALA A 10 0.23 14.87 -14.56
C ALA A 10 0.73 14.86 -13.11
N PRO A 11 1.43 13.79 -12.68
CA PRO A 11 1.87 13.66 -11.31
C PRO A 11 2.79 14.83 -10.94
N PRO A 12 2.84 15.23 -9.66
CA PRO A 12 3.81 16.20 -9.18
C PRO A 12 5.24 15.77 -9.55
N GLY A 13 6.10 16.74 -9.90
CA GLY A 13 7.48 16.47 -10.34
C GLY A 13 8.31 15.67 -9.33
N ALA A 14 9.34 14.97 -9.84
CA ALA A 14 10.15 14.01 -9.07
C ALA A 14 10.74 14.55 -7.76
N THR A 15 11.14 15.82 -7.73
CA THR A 15 11.67 16.50 -6.52
C THR A 15 10.65 16.50 -5.39
N GLY A 16 9.39 16.86 -5.66
CA GLY A 16 8.34 16.89 -4.65
C GLY A 16 8.02 15.50 -4.08
N ALA A 17 8.16 14.44 -4.88
CA ALA A 17 7.94 13.07 -4.43
C ALA A 17 9.05 12.61 -3.44
N ALA A 18 10.30 13.02 -3.67
CA ALA A 18 11.41 12.75 -2.76
C ALA A 18 11.24 13.49 -1.43
N ASP A 19 10.87 14.77 -1.47
CA ASP A 19 10.62 15.59 -0.28
C ASP A 19 9.48 15.03 0.56
N ARG A 20 8.37 14.63 -0.09
CA ARG A 20 7.24 14.00 0.62
C ARG A 20 7.63 12.64 1.23
N ARG A 21 8.46 11.84 0.56
CA ARG A 21 8.98 10.59 1.17
C ARG A 21 9.81 10.90 2.42
N ALA A 22 10.70 11.89 2.35
CA ALA A 22 11.54 12.28 3.47
C ALA A 22 10.70 12.79 4.65
N ALA A 23 9.73 13.67 4.39
CA ALA A 23 8.80 14.19 5.39
C ALA A 23 7.98 13.07 6.05
N LEU A 24 7.42 12.16 5.24
CA LEU A 24 6.69 11.00 5.75
C LEU A 24 7.60 10.09 6.59
N GLY A 25 8.83 9.84 6.12
CA GLY A 25 9.86 9.08 6.82
C GLY A 25 10.18 9.65 8.21
N ALA A 26 10.32 10.98 8.30
CA ALA A 26 10.55 11.66 9.58
C ALA A 26 9.34 11.51 10.54
N ALA A 27 8.12 11.59 10.02
CA ALA A 27 6.90 11.47 10.83
C ALA A 27 6.65 10.05 11.39
N ILE A 28 7.25 9.03 10.79
CA ILE A 28 7.05 7.62 11.18
C ILE A 28 8.19 7.02 12.02
N ALA A 29 9.10 7.84 12.53
CA ALA A 29 10.17 7.35 13.43
C ALA A 29 9.63 6.41 14.53
N PRO A 30 10.32 5.30 14.85
CA PRO A 30 11.66 4.91 14.39
C PRO A 30 11.69 4.18 13.03
N LEU A 31 10.57 4.14 12.30
CA LEU A 31 10.54 3.59 10.95
C LEU A 31 11.19 4.56 9.95
N GLY A 32 11.65 4.03 8.83
CA GLY A 32 12.07 4.80 7.66
C GLY A 32 11.41 4.32 6.38
N LEU A 33 11.54 5.13 5.33
CA LEU A 33 11.14 4.78 3.97
C LEU A 33 12.34 4.93 3.03
N ALA A 34 12.69 3.86 2.34
CA ALA A 34 13.76 3.87 1.33
C ALA A 34 13.17 3.52 -0.04
N PRO A 35 13.49 4.26 -1.11
CA PRO A 35 12.97 3.99 -2.45
C PRO A 35 13.43 2.62 -2.96
N LEU A 36 12.58 1.94 -3.72
CA LEU A 36 12.99 0.78 -4.49
C LEU A 36 13.99 1.17 -5.58
N THR A 37 15.14 0.49 -5.61
CA THR A 37 16.12 0.56 -6.70
C THR A 37 16.12 -0.76 -7.47
N ALA A 38 16.74 -0.79 -8.66
CA ALA A 38 16.90 -2.03 -9.42
C ALA A 38 17.61 -3.13 -8.59
N ALA A 39 18.64 -2.77 -7.83
CA ALA A 39 19.35 -3.70 -6.94
C ALA A 39 18.47 -4.20 -5.77
N GLY A 40 17.45 -3.43 -5.36
CA GLY A 40 16.51 -3.79 -4.31
C GLY A 40 15.41 -4.76 -4.76
N MET A 41 15.20 -4.96 -6.07
CA MET A 41 14.02 -5.67 -6.60
C MET A 41 13.86 -7.08 -6.03
N ALA A 42 14.94 -7.87 -6.00
CA ALA A 42 14.91 -9.23 -5.46
C ALA A 42 14.52 -9.25 -3.97
N ARG A 43 15.02 -8.28 -3.19
CA ARG A 43 14.68 -8.16 -1.77
C ARG A 43 13.24 -7.70 -1.55
N MET A 44 12.73 -6.82 -2.40
CA MET A 44 11.34 -6.38 -2.37
C MET A 44 10.38 -7.54 -2.64
N ARG A 45 10.71 -8.40 -3.61
CA ARG A 45 9.95 -9.63 -3.87
C ARG A 45 9.98 -10.59 -2.68
N ALA A 46 11.14 -10.79 -2.05
CA ALA A 46 11.24 -11.64 -0.86
C ALA A 46 10.36 -11.14 0.31
N ILE A 47 10.25 -9.81 0.49
CA ILE A 47 9.32 -9.21 1.48
C ILE A 47 7.86 -9.46 1.08
N TYR A 48 7.54 -9.32 -0.21
CA TYR A 48 6.20 -9.59 -0.73
C TYR A 48 5.78 -11.05 -0.48
N GLU A 49 6.68 -11.99 -0.75
CA GLU A 49 6.50 -13.42 -0.49
C GLU A 49 6.32 -13.72 0.99
N ALA A 50 7.25 -13.26 1.83
CA ALA A 50 7.20 -13.50 3.28
C ALA A 50 5.95 -12.88 3.92
N GLY A 51 5.46 -11.77 3.37
CA GLY A 51 4.20 -11.15 3.79
C GLY A 51 2.95 -11.98 3.47
N ARG A 52 3.02 -12.89 2.50
CA ARG A 52 1.92 -13.75 2.05
C ARG A 52 2.15 -15.23 2.35
N ALA A 53 3.20 -15.57 3.09
CA ALA A 53 3.54 -16.97 3.39
C ALA A 53 2.40 -17.72 4.10
N GLU A 54 1.56 -17.02 4.86
CA GLU A 54 0.38 -17.55 5.53
C GLU A 54 -0.72 -17.99 4.53
N ASP A 55 -0.79 -17.37 3.35
CA ASP A 55 -1.77 -17.69 2.30
C ASP A 55 -1.41 -18.99 1.55
N ARG A 56 -0.16 -19.44 1.65
CA ARG A 56 0.38 -20.56 0.86
C ARG A 56 -0.45 -21.84 0.99
N ALA A 57 -0.85 -22.20 2.21
CA ALA A 57 -1.61 -23.41 2.46
C ALA A 57 -3.00 -23.35 1.81
N ALA A 58 -3.67 -22.20 1.88
CA ALA A 58 -4.96 -21.98 1.24
C ALA A 58 -4.86 -21.92 -0.29
N MET A 59 -3.71 -21.48 -0.83
CA MET A 59 -3.46 -21.36 -2.27
C MET A 59 -2.97 -22.63 -2.94
N ALA A 60 -2.34 -23.55 -2.20
CA ALA A 60 -1.84 -24.81 -2.74
C ALA A 60 -2.85 -25.57 -3.66
N PRO A 61 -4.12 -25.79 -3.27
CA PRO A 61 -5.07 -26.49 -4.15
C PRO A 61 -5.41 -25.70 -5.42
N LEU A 62 -5.51 -24.36 -5.34
CA LEU A 62 -5.78 -23.52 -6.50
C LEU A 62 -4.60 -23.50 -7.48
N LEU A 63 -3.38 -23.52 -6.96
CA LEU A 63 -2.16 -23.58 -7.76
C LEU A 63 -2.03 -24.92 -8.49
N ALA A 64 -2.28 -26.02 -7.79
CA ALA A 64 -2.30 -27.36 -8.38
C ALA A 64 -3.36 -27.48 -9.50
N ALA A 65 -4.50 -26.82 -9.33
CA ALA A 65 -5.58 -26.79 -10.32
C ALA A 65 -5.40 -25.73 -11.44
N GLY A 66 -4.37 -24.87 -11.38
CA GLY A 66 -4.20 -23.75 -12.31
C GLY A 66 -5.25 -22.64 -12.19
N LEU A 67 -6.00 -22.62 -11.09
CA LEU A 67 -7.13 -21.71 -10.86
C LEU A 67 -6.72 -20.39 -10.17
N ALA A 68 -5.45 -20.22 -9.80
CA ALA A 68 -4.96 -19.01 -9.15
C ALA A 68 -4.69 -17.84 -10.13
N GLY A 69 -5.07 -17.96 -11.41
CA GLY A 69 -4.86 -16.92 -12.42
C GLY A 69 -3.43 -16.81 -12.95
N GLY A 70 -2.62 -17.86 -12.77
CA GLY A 70 -1.32 -18.07 -13.43
C GLY A 70 -1.35 -19.35 -14.29
N PRO A 71 -0.30 -19.62 -15.09
CA PRO A 71 -0.18 -20.92 -15.77
C PRO A 71 -0.24 -22.05 -14.74
N ALA A 72 -0.85 -23.18 -15.13
CA ALA A 72 -0.86 -24.38 -14.30
C ALA A 72 0.56 -24.70 -13.83
N ALA A 73 0.71 -25.11 -12.57
CA ALA A 73 1.99 -25.59 -12.08
C ALA A 73 2.48 -26.74 -12.99
N ASP A 74 3.79 -26.84 -13.19
CA ASP A 74 4.34 -28.05 -13.81
C ASP A 74 3.97 -29.22 -12.88
N PRO A 75 3.40 -30.32 -13.38
CA PRO A 75 3.09 -31.49 -12.57
C PRO A 75 4.28 -32.05 -11.79
N THR A 76 5.51 -31.71 -12.19
CA THR A 76 6.76 -32.11 -11.54
C THR A 76 7.23 -31.17 -10.43
N ASP A 77 6.60 -30.01 -10.27
CA ASP A 77 6.97 -29.08 -9.21
C ASP A 77 6.53 -29.54 -7.83
N ASP A 78 7.42 -29.35 -6.86
CA ASP A 78 6.98 -29.38 -5.48
C ASP A 78 6.12 -28.14 -5.15
N PRO A 79 5.27 -28.21 -4.10
CA PRO A 79 4.40 -27.11 -3.71
C PRO A 79 5.13 -25.79 -3.37
N ASN A 80 6.39 -25.83 -2.95
CA ASN A 80 7.17 -24.63 -2.66
C ASN A 80 7.61 -23.95 -3.96
N ALA A 81 8.07 -24.72 -4.95
CA ALA A 81 8.42 -24.21 -6.27
C ALA A 81 7.21 -23.58 -6.97
N ALA A 82 6.04 -24.25 -6.89
CA ALA A 82 4.79 -23.71 -7.41
C ALA A 82 4.38 -22.39 -6.73
N TRP A 83 4.48 -22.31 -5.41
CA TRP A 83 4.23 -21.08 -4.65
C TRP A 83 5.19 -19.95 -5.03
N ALA A 84 6.50 -20.23 -5.08
CA ALA A 84 7.51 -19.24 -5.39
C ALA A 84 7.31 -18.63 -6.78
N ARG A 85 7.01 -19.46 -7.80
CA ARG A 85 6.69 -18.97 -9.14
C ARG A 85 5.41 -18.15 -9.19
N PHE A 86 4.35 -18.62 -8.52
CA PHE A 86 3.11 -17.86 -8.44
C PHE A 86 3.36 -16.48 -7.83
N ILE A 87 4.11 -16.40 -6.73
CA ILE A 87 4.45 -15.14 -6.09
C ILE A 87 5.29 -14.24 -6.99
N ASP A 88 6.27 -14.79 -7.72
CA ASP A 88 7.07 -14.01 -8.68
C ASP A 88 6.21 -13.44 -9.82
N GLN A 89 5.29 -14.24 -10.36
CA GLN A 89 4.33 -13.81 -11.36
C GLN A 89 3.38 -12.72 -10.82
N GLN A 90 2.79 -12.93 -9.64
CA GLN A 90 1.90 -11.96 -9.01
C GLN A 90 2.62 -10.65 -8.68
N PHE A 91 3.84 -10.74 -8.15
CA PHE A 91 4.68 -9.57 -7.87
C PHE A 91 4.95 -8.77 -9.14
N THR A 92 5.41 -9.44 -10.20
CA THR A 92 5.76 -8.82 -11.48
C THR A 92 4.53 -8.21 -12.15
N ALA A 93 3.43 -8.96 -12.24
CA ALA A 93 2.18 -8.50 -12.84
C ALA A 93 1.59 -7.31 -12.08
N GLN A 94 1.56 -7.37 -10.74
CA GLN A 94 1.06 -6.26 -9.93
C GLN A 94 1.93 -5.02 -10.08
N HIS A 95 3.26 -5.16 -9.99
CA HIS A 95 4.17 -4.02 -10.11
C HIS A 95 4.01 -3.35 -11.47
N ARG A 96 3.97 -4.12 -12.56
CA ARG A 96 3.75 -3.61 -13.92
C ARG A 96 2.39 -2.93 -14.05
N ALA A 97 1.31 -3.58 -13.63
CA ALA A 97 -0.03 -2.99 -13.72
C ALA A 97 -0.12 -1.64 -12.98
N TYR A 98 0.55 -1.53 -11.83
CA TYR A 98 0.60 -0.31 -11.05
C TYR A 98 1.45 0.77 -11.71
N THR A 99 2.65 0.45 -12.20
CA THR A 99 3.50 1.43 -12.88
C THR A 99 2.88 1.94 -14.19
N ASP A 100 2.15 1.08 -14.91
CA ASP A 100 1.50 1.43 -16.17
C ASP A 100 0.26 2.31 -15.93
N SER A 101 -0.53 2.02 -14.88
CA SER A 101 -1.79 2.72 -14.61
C SER A 101 -1.65 3.95 -13.71
N TYR A 102 -0.59 4.01 -12.89
CA TYR A 102 -0.40 5.05 -11.88
C TYR A 102 1.01 5.65 -11.98
N PRO A 103 1.28 6.48 -13.01
CA PRO A 103 2.54 7.18 -13.15
C PRO A 103 2.89 7.96 -11.88
N GLY A 104 4.13 7.83 -11.42
CA GLY A 104 4.60 8.45 -10.18
C GLY A 104 4.30 7.67 -8.91
N ALA A 105 3.72 6.47 -9.00
CA ALA A 105 3.56 5.61 -7.83
C ALA A 105 4.92 5.21 -7.24
N ARG A 106 5.04 5.38 -5.92
CA ARG A 106 6.23 5.05 -5.14
C ARG A 106 6.05 3.70 -4.46
N LEU A 107 6.97 2.78 -4.74
CA LEU A 107 7.15 1.56 -3.98
C LEU A 107 8.38 1.73 -3.10
N ASP A 108 8.15 1.81 -1.79
CA ASP A 108 9.20 2.04 -0.79
C ASP A 108 9.37 0.82 0.11
N PHE A 109 10.60 0.56 0.53
CA PHE A 109 10.88 -0.31 1.67
C PHE A 109 10.50 0.41 2.96
N VAL A 110 9.73 -0.26 3.81
CA VAL A 110 9.60 0.14 5.22
C VAL A 110 10.81 -0.40 5.96
N THR A 111 11.56 0.46 6.62
CA THR A 111 12.77 0.07 7.36
C THR A 111 12.60 0.30 8.87
N LEU A 112 13.29 -0.50 9.67
CA LEU A 112 13.46 -0.30 11.11
C LEU A 112 14.93 -0.49 11.43
N ALA A 113 15.57 0.51 12.02
CA ALA A 113 17.02 0.54 12.23
C ALA A 113 17.82 0.23 10.93
N GLY A 114 17.35 0.74 9.79
CA GLY A 114 17.96 0.51 8.47
C GLY A 114 17.64 -0.84 7.81
N ALA A 115 17.10 -1.82 8.55
CA ALA A 115 16.72 -3.11 7.99
C ALA A 115 15.33 -3.06 7.33
N PRO A 116 15.15 -3.54 6.09
CA PRO A 116 13.83 -3.68 5.47
C PRO A 116 12.94 -4.67 6.23
N ILE A 117 11.77 -4.21 6.65
CA ILE A 117 10.77 -4.98 7.40
C ILE A 117 9.40 -5.04 6.70
N GLY A 118 9.28 -4.45 5.53
CA GLY A 118 8.01 -4.33 4.83
C GLY A 118 8.12 -3.50 3.57
N ARG A 119 6.97 -3.27 2.94
CA ARG A 119 6.83 -2.40 1.79
C ARG A 119 5.61 -1.50 1.91
N PHE A 120 5.71 -0.33 1.32
CA PHE A 120 4.66 0.68 1.30
C PHE A 120 4.52 1.21 -0.13
N TYR A 121 3.38 0.91 -0.75
CA TYR A 121 3.12 1.28 -2.15
C TYR A 121 2.04 2.34 -2.18
N VAL A 122 2.42 3.55 -2.58
CA VAL A 122 1.52 4.71 -2.64
C VAL A 122 1.57 5.35 -4.00
N TRP A 123 0.42 5.67 -4.58
CA TRP A 123 0.34 6.60 -5.69
C TRP A 123 0.11 8.02 -5.18
N ASP A 124 0.90 8.95 -5.69
CA ASP A 124 0.98 10.34 -5.25
C ASP A 124 0.31 11.24 -6.30
N GLY A 125 -1.02 11.17 -6.35
CA GLY A 125 -1.84 11.91 -7.29
C GLY A 125 -2.05 13.37 -6.87
N PRO A 126 -2.42 14.26 -7.80
CA PRO A 126 -2.60 15.69 -7.56
C PRO A 126 -3.69 16.02 -6.54
N ALA A 127 -4.79 15.26 -6.50
CA ALA A 127 -5.88 15.45 -5.54
C ALA A 127 -6.01 14.30 -4.52
N GLU A 128 -5.20 13.25 -4.67
CA GLU A 128 -5.37 11.99 -3.92
C GLU A 128 -4.04 11.31 -3.64
N LEU A 129 -3.88 10.81 -2.41
CA LEU A 129 -2.87 9.81 -2.06
C LEU A 129 -3.53 8.43 -2.00
N ARG A 130 -3.19 7.54 -2.92
CA ARG A 130 -3.74 6.18 -2.94
C ARG A 130 -2.80 5.22 -2.24
N LEU A 131 -3.24 4.61 -1.15
CA LEU A 131 -2.57 3.46 -0.55
C LEU A 131 -2.90 2.22 -1.37
N MET A 132 -1.95 1.79 -2.20
CA MET A 132 -2.14 0.67 -3.13
C MET A 132 -1.82 -0.68 -2.49
N ASP A 133 -0.81 -0.71 -1.62
CA ASP A 133 -0.46 -1.92 -0.86
C ASP A 133 0.41 -1.57 0.37
N LEU A 134 0.25 -2.33 1.45
CA LEU A 134 1.06 -2.23 2.65
C LEU A 134 1.33 -3.63 3.21
N ILE A 135 2.59 -4.01 3.25
CA ILE A 135 3.02 -5.29 3.82
C ILE A 135 4.05 -5.03 4.89
N LEU A 136 3.88 -5.72 6.01
CA LEU A 136 4.92 -5.86 7.03
C LEU A 136 5.21 -7.34 7.21
N LEU A 137 6.49 -7.67 7.40
CA LEU A 137 6.92 -9.03 7.68
C LEU A 137 6.19 -9.56 8.93
N PRO A 138 5.80 -10.85 8.96
CA PRO A 138 5.06 -11.43 10.08
C PRO A 138 5.68 -11.14 11.45
N ALA A 139 7.02 -11.20 11.57
CA ALA A 139 7.77 -10.98 12.80
C ALA A 139 7.61 -9.58 13.44
N VAL A 140 7.15 -8.58 12.68
CA VAL A 140 6.97 -7.20 13.16
C VAL A 140 5.51 -6.74 13.22
N ARG A 141 4.56 -7.64 12.91
CA ARG A 141 3.12 -7.35 13.00
C ARG A 141 2.66 -7.20 14.46
N GLY A 142 1.47 -6.64 14.67
CA GLY A 142 0.93 -6.40 16.00
C GLY A 142 1.57 -5.26 16.80
N ARG A 143 2.62 -4.62 16.26
CA ARG A 143 3.36 -3.53 16.94
C ARG A 143 2.89 -2.11 16.61
N GLY A 144 1.78 -1.99 15.88
CA GLY A 144 1.22 -0.68 15.49
C GLY A 144 1.92 0.03 14.32
N TYR A 145 2.93 -0.57 13.69
CA TYR A 145 3.65 0.04 12.56
C TYR A 145 2.77 0.35 11.35
N GLY A 146 1.84 -0.54 11.00
CA GLY A 146 0.89 -0.29 9.92
C GLY A 146 0.00 0.92 10.21
N ARG A 147 -0.53 1.02 11.44
CA ARG A 147 -1.29 2.20 11.88
C ARG A 147 -0.45 3.47 11.78
N ARG A 148 0.80 3.43 12.25
CA ARG A 148 1.71 4.59 12.17
C ARG A 148 1.91 5.07 10.74
N LEU A 149 2.17 4.16 9.80
CA LEU A 149 2.33 4.48 8.38
C LEU A 149 1.07 5.14 7.79
N VAL A 150 -0.11 4.53 8.01
CA VAL A 150 -1.36 5.05 7.45
C VAL A 150 -1.78 6.38 8.11
N THR A 151 -1.59 6.53 9.42
CA THR A 151 -1.83 7.81 10.12
C THR A 151 -0.93 8.91 9.58
N ALA A 152 0.35 8.64 9.35
CA ALA A 152 1.26 9.63 8.80
C ALA A 152 0.90 9.99 7.35
N LEU A 153 0.47 9.02 6.54
CA LEU A 153 -0.04 9.28 5.19
C LEU A 153 -1.27 10.19 5.23
N CYS A 154 -2.20 9.95 6.15
CA CYS A 154 -3.38 10.79 6.35
C CYS A 154 -3.00 12.21 6.77
N ALA A 155 -2.04 12.37 7.69
CA ALA A 155 -1.57 13.69 8.13
C ALA A 155 -0.90 14.46 6.98
N GLN A 156 -0.13 13.77 6.13
CA GLN A 156 0.45 14.37 4.92
C GLN A 156 -0.66 14.83 3.96
N ALA A 157 -1.69 14.00 3.76
CA ALA A 157 -2.83 14.34 2.91
C ALA A 157 -3.63 15.53 3.46
N ASP A 158 -3.84 15.57 4.79
CA ASP A 158 -4.53 16.68 5.48
C ASP A 158 -3.76 18.01 5.27
N ALA A 159 -2.43 18.00 5.42
CA ALA A 159 -1.58 19.18 5.21
C ALA A 159 -1.59 19.70 3.76
N GLU A 160 -1.86 18.81 2.81
CA GLU A 160 -1.88 19.12 1.38
C GLU A 160 -3.29 19.27 0.80
N ALA A 161 -4.33 19.19 1.64
CA ALA A 161 -5.74 19.19 1.24
C ALA A 161 -6.10 18.11 0.19
N ARG A 162 -5.52 16.91 0.34
CA ARG A 162 -5.74 15.76 -0.56
C ARG A 162 -6.52 14.64 0.12
N THR A 163 -7.33 13.92 -0.65
CA THR A 163 -8.03 12.72 -0.17
C THR A 163 -7.05 11.55 -0.06
N VAL A 164 -7.21 10.68 0.95
CA VAL A 164 -6.54 9.37 0.96
C VAL A 164 -7.52 8.31 0.51
N SER A 165 -7.11 7.39 -0.37
CA SER A 165 -7.95 6.25 -0.74
C SER A 165 -7.22 4.92 -0.67
N LEU A 166 -8.00 3.84 -0.66
CA LEU A 166 -7.50 2.46 -0.68
C LEU A 166 -8.57 1.48 -1.17
N HIS A 167 -8.13 0.28 -1.54
CA HIS A 167 -9.00 -0.88 -1.68
C HIS A 167 -8.70 -1.87 -0.55
N VAL A 168 -9.74 -2.43 0.06
CA VAL A 168 -9.61 -3.45 1.10
C VAL A 168 -10.65 -4.54 0.89
N GLU A 169 -10.28 -5.80 1.10
CA GLU A 169 -11.24 -6.91 1.03
C GLU A 169 -12.27 -6.80 2.17
N HIS A 170 -13.53 -7.13 1.89
CA HIS A 170 -14.63 -7.03 2.85
C HIS A 170 -14.33 -7.67 4.20
N ARG A 171 -13.68 -8.83 4.19
CA ARG A 171 -13.41 -9.66 5.37
C ARG A 171 -12.04 -9.42 5.98
N ASN A 172 -11.25 -8.48 5.47
CA ASN A 172 -9.92 -8.25 5.99
C ASN A 172 -10.00 -7.53 7.36
N PRO A 173 -9.45 -8.10 8.45
CA PRO A 173 -9.48 -7.49 9.78
C PRO A 173 -8.87 -6.08 9.84
N ILE A 174 -7.99 -5.74 8.90
CA ILE A 174 -7.40 -4.40 8.80
C ILE A 174 -8.45 -3.31 8.51
N ARG A 175 -9.64 -3.66 8.01
CA ARG A 175 -10.74 -2.72 7.79
C ARG A 175 -11.07 -1.90 9.05
N ALA A 176 -11.05 -2.55 10.23
CA ALA A 176 -11.30 -1.87 11.51
C ALA A 176 -10.22 -0.81 11.85
N LEU A 177 -9.01 -0.90 11.29
CA LEU A 177 -8.02 0.16 11.38
C LEU A 177 -8.43 1.36 10.51
N TYR A 178 -8.84 1.11 9.26
CA TYR A 178 -9.24 2.17 8.34
C TYR A 178 -10.47 2.92 8.83
N ASP A 179 -11.49 2.20 9.32
CA ASP A 179 -12.69 2.81 9.91
C ASP A 179 -12.32 3.79 11.05
N ARG A 180 -11.43 3.37 11.96
CA ARG A 180 -10.95 4.21 13.08
C ARG A 180 -10.13 5.43 12.64
N LEU A 181 -9.48 5.34 11.48
CA LEU A 181 -8.76 6.48 10.90
C LEU A 181 -9.70 7.44 10.14
N GLY A 182 -10.98 7.08 10.00
CA GLY A 182 -12.01 7.89 9.38
C GLY A 182 -12.19 7.65 7.88
N PHE A 183 -11.69 6.52 7.37
CA PHE A 183 -12.04 6.10 6.02
C PHE A 183 -13.50 5.66 5.97
N GLN A 184 -14.16 5.92 4.86
CA GLN A 184 -15.54 5.55 4.58
C GLN A 184 -15.61 4.77 3.27
N PRO A 185 -16.45 3.72 3.17
CA PRO A 185 -16.68 3.05 1.90
C PRO A 185 -17.40 3.98 0.93
N VAL A 186 -16.88 4.09 -0.29
CA VAL A 186 -17.45 4.93 -1.36
C VAL A 186 -17.98 4.06 -2.51
N ALA A 187 -17.40 2.87 -2.71
CA ALA A 187 -17.94 1.89 -3.67
C ALA A 187 -17.66 0.45 -3.21
N ASP A 188 -18.61 -0.45 -3.50
CA ASP A 188 -18.43 -1.90 -3.39
C ASP A 188 -18.09 -2.47 -4.78
N ARG A 189 -17.00 -3.23 -4.87
CA ARG A 189 -16.48 -3.84 -6.10
C ARG A 189 -16.47 -5.36 -5.99
N GLY A 190 -17.44 -5.92 -5.27
CA GLY A 190 -17.60 -7.34 -5.06
C GLY A 190 -16.69 -7.84 -3.95
N VAL A 191 -15.45 -8.21 -4.27
CA VAL A 191 -14.49 -8.71 -3.27
C VAL A 191 -13.86 -7.57 -2.47
N TYR A 192 -13.72 -6.39 -3.09
CA TYR A 192 -13.05 -5.23 -2.52
C TYR A 192 -14.04 -4.09 -2.25
N LEU A 193 -13.86 -3.41 -1.12
CA LEU A 193 -14.40 -2.09 -0.86
C LEU A 193 -13.38 -1.04 -1.28
N TYR A 194 -13.83 -0.06 -2.05
CA TYR A 194 -13.11 1.19 -2.26
C TYR A 194 -13.46 2.15 -1.13
N MET A 195 -12.45 2.62 -0.40
CA MET A 195 -12.62 3.52 0.74
C MET A 195 -11.84 4.81 0.55
N GLU A 196 -12.43 5.91 1.03
CA GLU A 196 -11.81 7.24 1.01
C GLU A 196 -11.83 7.88 2.40
N ARG A 197 -10.83 8.72 2.64
CA ARG A 197 -10.78 9.65 3.76
C ARG A 197 -10.47 11.04 3.19
N PRO A 198 -11.46 11.94 3.10
CA PRO A 198 -11.22 13.32 2.72
C PRO A 198 -10.19 14.00 3.64
N ALA A 199 -9.47 14.98 3.11
CA ALA A 199 -8.60 15.82 3.92
C ALA A 199 -9.40 16.50 5.03
N ARG A 200 -8.90 16.44 6.25
CA ARG A 200 -9.45 17.21 7.36
C ARG A 200 -8.81 18.59 7.35
N PRO A 201 -9.61 19.67 7.40
CA PRO A 201 -9.05 21.00 7.56
C PRO A 201 -8.23 21.03 8.86
N ALA A 202 -7.08 21.71 8.81
CA ALA A 202 -6.33 21.99 10.02
C ALA A 202 -7.26 22.67 11.03
N PRO A 203 -7.20 22.33 12.34
CA PRO A 203 -7.99 23.03 13.33
C PRO A 203 -7.68 24.52 13.19
N THR A 204 -8.68 25.31 12.79
CA THR A 204 -8.58 26.76 12.76
C THR A 204 -8.23 27.17 14.19
N ALA A 205 -7.02 27.71 14.38
CA ALA A 205 -6.65 28.35 15.63
C ALA A 205 -7.76 29.34 15.94
N GLY A 206 -8.50 29.09 17.02
CA GLY A 206 -9.76 29.75 17.29
C GLY A 206 -9.61 31.26 17.17
N ALA A 207 -10.47 31.86 16.35
CA ALA A 207 -10.81 33.26 16.54
C ALA A 207 -11.25 33.38 18.01
N GLY A 208 -10.44 34.07 18.81
CA GLY A 208 -10.75 34.33 20.21
C GLY A 208 -12.13 34.98 20.31
N PRO A 209 -12.83 34.82 21.43
CA PRO A 209 -14.15 35.41 21.60
C PRO A 209 -14.03 36.92 21.42
N VAL A 210 -14.71 37.46 20.40
CA VAL A 210 -14.97 38.89 20.30
C VAL A 210 -15.99 39.23 21.38
N SER A 211 -15.51 39.70 22.53
CA SER A 211 -16.35 40.29 23.57
C SER A 211 -17.06 41.52 23.01
N SER A 212 -18.36 41.63 23.28
CA SER A 212 -19.10 42.89 23.32
C SER A 212 -19.49 43.18 24.77
#